data_AF-A0A5C2GFA1-F1
#
_entry.id   AF-A0A5C2GFA1-F1
#
_cell.length_a   1.000
_cell.length_b   1.000
_cell.length_c   1.000
_cell.angle_alpha   90.00
_cell.angle_beta   90.00
_cell.angle_gamma   90.00
#
_symmetry.space_group_name_H-M   'P 1'
#
loop_
_entity.id
_entity.type
_entity.pdbx_description
1 polymer ?
#
loop_
_entity_poly.entity_id
_entity_poly.type
_entity_poly.pdbx_seq_one_letter_code
_entity_poly.pdbx_strand_id
1 'polypeptide(L)'
;QVQLQESGPGLVKPSQTLSLICTVSGGSLSSGDYYWSWIRQPPGKGLEWIGYIYYSGSTYYSPSLKSRVIISIDTSKNQFSLKLNSVTAADTAVYYCAREPHDFWRQGGMDVWGKGTTVTVSS
;
A
#
# COMPACT_ATOMS: atom_id res chain seq x y z
N GLN A 1 11.69 17.02 -2.60
CA GLN A 1 11.86 15.69 -1.97
C GLN A 1 10.53 14.95 -2.09
N VAL A 2 10.55 13.66 -2.44
CA VAL A 2 9.31 12.86 -2.56
C VAL A 2 8.74 12.58 -1.17
N GLN A 3 7.42 12.70 -1.03
CA GLN A 3 6.71 12.32 0.20
C GLN A 3 5.50 11.46 -0.14
N LEU A 4 5.16 10.59 0.80
CA LEU A 4 4.05 9.66 0.72
C LEU A 4 3.10 9.89 1.89
N GLN A 5 1.81 10.02 1.58
CA GLN A 5 0.80 10.30 2.58
C GLN A 5 -0.38 9.33 2.45
N GLU A 6 -0.49 8.43 3.42
CA GLU A 6 -1.60 7.50 3.56
C GLU A 6 -2.86 8.20 4.11
N SER A 7 -4.01 7.76 3.64
CA SER A 7 -5.33 8.19 4.10
C SER A 7 -6.35 7.06 3.95
N GLY A 8 -7.37 7.06 4.81
CA GLY A 8 -8.42 6.06 4.82
C GLY A 8 -9.12 5.98 6.18
N PRO A 9 -10.04 5.02 6.36
CA PRO A 9 -10.76 4.86 7.63
C PRO A 9 -9.84 4.31 8.72
N GLY A 10 -9.89 4.89 9.92
CA GLY A 10 -9.16 4.38 11.09
C GLY A 10 -9.83 3.18 11.75
N LEU A 11 -11.13 2.98 11.52
CA LEU A 11 -11.94 1.89 12.06
C LEU A 11 -12.83 1.31 10.96
N VAL A 12 -12.84 0.00 10.81
CA VAL A 12 -13.66 -0.74 9.84
C VAL A 12 -14.29 -1.94 10.52
N LYS A 13 -15.54 -2.29 10.19
CA LYS A 13 -16.17 -3.49 10.76
C LYS A 13 -15.73 -4.76 10.00
N PRO A 14 -15.74 -5.93 10.66
CA PRO A 14 -15.49 -7.20 9.98
C PRO A 14 -16.39 -7.38 8.74
N SER A 15 -15.87 -8.09 7.74
CA SER A 15 -16.53 -8.35 6.44
C SER A 15 -16.71 -7.14 5.52
N GLN A 16 -16.41 -5.92 5.98
CA GLN A 16 -16.40 -4.74 5.10
C GLN A 16 -15.15 -4.69 4.21
N THR A 17 -15.14 -3.73 3.28
CA THR A 17 -13.97 -3.42 2.47
C THR A 17 -13.23 -2.23 3.06
N LEU A 18 -11.94 -2.42 3.37
CA LEU A 18 -11.02 -1.34 3.67
C LEU A 18 -10.55 -0.70 2.37
N SER A 19 -10.56 0.63 2.30
CA SER A 19 -10.03 1.40 1.17
C SER A 19 -9.03 2.44 1.69
N LEU A 20 -7.77 2.29 1.30
CA LEU A 20 -6.70 3.23 1.61
C LEU A 20 -6.20 3.91 0.33
N ILE A 21 -5.73 5.14 0.47
CA ILE A 21 -5.13 5.93 -0.61
C ILE A 21 -3.78 6.43 -0.11
N CYS A 22 -2.75 6.29 -0.95
CA CYS A 22 -1.47 6.96 -0.78
C CYS A 22 -1.34 8.05 -1.83
N THR A 23 -1.17 9.30 -1.37
CA THR A 23 -0.90 10.46 -2.22
C THR A 23 0.60 10.68 -2.32
N VAL A 24 1.10 10.85 -3.54
CA VAL A 24 2.51 11.14 -3.81
C VAL A 24 2.68 12.63 -4.06
N SER A 25 3.62 13.26 -3.35
CA SER A 25 4.00 14.65 -3.58
C SER A 25 5.51 14.77 -3.86
N GLY A 26 5.90 15.75 -4.68
CA GLY A 26 7.31 15.95 -5.05
C GLY A 26 7.91 14.86 -5.95
N GLY A 27 7.07 14.01 -6.55
CA GLY A 27 7.43 12.96 -7.52
C GLY A 27 6.24 12.62 -8.41
N SER A 28 6.42 11.73 -9.40
CA SER A 28 5.35 11.34 -10.33
C SER A 28 5.15 9.82 -10.37
N LEU A 29 3.90 9.39 -10.23
CA LEU A 29 3.46 8.02 -10.42
C LEU A 29 3.52 7.55 -11.88
N SER A 30 3.64 8.46 -12.85
CA SER A 30 3.75 8.13 -14.28
C SER A 30 5.17 7.75 -14.72
N SER A 31 6.17 7.86 -13.84
CA SER A 31 7.54 7.44 -14.13
C SER A 31 7.66 5.91 -14.15
N GLY A 32 8.39 5.40 -15.13
CA GLY A 32 8.79 3.98 -15.24
C GLY A 32 9.94 3.58 -14.33
N ASP A 33 10.43 4.50 -13.51
CA ASP A 33 11.62 4.25 -12.69
C ASP A 33 11.24 3.67 -11.32
N TYR A 34 9.95 3.51 -11.01
CA TYR A 34 9.49 3.15 -9.67
C TYR A 34 8.29 2.20 -9.65
N TYR A 35 8.31 1.33 -8.64
CA TYR A 35 7.16 0.58 -8.15
C TYR A 35 6.65 1.20 -6.86
N TRP A 36 5.35 1.05 -6.64
CA TRP A 36 4.65 1.62 -5.50
C TRP A 36 4.00 0.51 -4.70
N SER A 37 4.51 0.31 -3.48
CA SER A 37 4.19 -0.82 -2.62
C SER A 37 3.25 -0.43 -1.49
N TRP A 38 2.42 -1.40 -1.08
CA TRP A 38 1.72 -1.39 0.19
C TRP A 38 2.32 -2.43 1.13
N ILE A 39 2.52 -2.03 2.38
CA ILE A 39 3.07 -2.84 3.47
C ILE A 39 2.16 -2.66 4.67
N ARG A 40 2.01 -3.69 5.50
CA ARG A 40 1.33 -3.56 6.79
C ARG A 40 2.18 -4.09 7.93
N GLN A 41 1.98 -3.54 9.11
CA GLN A 41 2.58 -4.03 10.35
C GLN A 41 1.49 -4.34 11.36
N PRO A 42 1.11 -5.63 11.52
CA PRO A 42 0.21 -6.02 12.60
C PRO A 42 0.85 -5.79 13.98
N PRO A 43 0.05 -5.53 15.03
CA PRO A 43 0.58 -5.37 16.39
C PRO A 43 1.43 -6.57 16.82
N GLY A 44 2.63 -6.30 17.34
CA GLY A 44 3.56 -7.35 17.81
C GLY A 44 4.21 -8.19 16.70
N LYS A 45 4.05 -7.81 15.43
CA LYS A 45 4.66 -8.49 14.28
C LYS A 45 5.61 -7.59 13.47
N GLY A 46 6.40 -8.22 12.62
CA GLY A 46 7.22 -7.53 11.62
C GLY A 46 6.40 -6.95 10.47
N LEU A 47 7.10 -6.28 9.55
CA LEU A 47 6.51 -5.75 8.32
C LEU A 47 6.09 -6.90 7.39
N GLU A 48 4.85 -6.86 6.92
CA GLU A 48 4.28 -7.78 5.94
C GLU A 48 4.04 -7.03 4.63
N TRP A 49 4.78 -7.41 3.57
CA TRP A 49 4.57 -6.86 2.25
C TRP A 49 3.26 -7.37 1.63
N ILE A 50 2.42 -6.46 1.11
CA ILE A 50 1.11 -6.80 0.54
C ILE A 50 1.19 -6.98 -0.96
N GLY A 51 1.85 -6.05 -1.65
CA GLY A 51 1.86 -5.99 -3.10
C GLY A 51 2.41 -4.66 -3.62
N TYR A 52 2.69 -4.61 -4.92
CA TYR A 52 3.09 -3.39 -5.62
C TYR A 52 2.24 -3.15 -6.87
N ILE A 53 2.27 -1.91 -7.34
CA ILE A 53 1.79 -1.52 -8.67
C ILE A 53 2.85 -0.70 -9.41
N TYR A 54 2.96 -0.95 -10.71
CA TYR A 54 3.79 -0.19 -11.64
C TYR A 54 2.93 0.82 -12.41
N TYR A 55 3.54 1.86 -13.01
CA TYR A 55 2.80 2.92 -13.70
C TYR A 55 1.89 2.41 -14.83
N SER A 56 2.27 1.30 -15.48
CA SER A 56 1.49 0.64 -16.53
C SER A 56 0.24 -0.08 -16.00
N GLY A 57 0.03 -0.14 -14.68
CA GLY A 57 -1.02 -0.90 -14.02
C GLY A 57 -0.64 -2.35 -13.70
N SER A 58 0.58 -2.79 -14.03
CA SER A 58 1.07 -4.12 -13.66
C SER A 58 1.15 -4.25 -12.13
N THR A 59 0.53 -5.31 -11.59
CA THR A 59 0.47 -5.56 -10.14
C THR A 59 1.09 -6.89 -9.77
N TYR A 60 1.65 -6.96 -8.57
CA TYR A 60 2.02 -8.21 -7.91
C TYR A 60 1.51 -8.18 -6.48
N TYR A 61 1.06 -9.34 -5.99
CA TYR A 61 0.52 -9.49 -4.64
C TYR A 61 1.25 -10.60 -3.89
N SER A 62 1.40 -10.42 -2.59
CA SER A 62 1.79 -11.49 -1.69
C SER A 62 0.77 -12.64 -1.77
N PRO A 63 1.21 -13.91 -1.88
CA PRO A 63 0.31 -15.05 -2.06
C PRO A 63 -0.78 -15.16 -0.99
N SER A 64 -0.49 -14.78 0.25
CA SER A 64 -1.42 -14.87 1.39
C SER A 64 -2.60 -13.90 1.29
N LEU A 65 -2.49 -12.83 0.52
CA LEU A 65 -3.47 -11.75 0.44
C LEU A 65 -4.09 -11.57 -0.96
N LYS A 66 -3.54 -12.27 -1.97
CA LYS A 66 -3.87 -12.12 -3.38
C LYS A 66 -5.36 -12.22 -3.72
N SER A 67 -6.14 -13.02 -2.99
CA SER A 67 -7.57 -13.21 -3.26
C SER A 67 -8.46 -12.08 -2.73
N ARG A 68 -7.96 -11.25 -1.80
CA ARG A 68 -8.74 -10.20 -1.12
C ARG A 68 -8.26 -8.79 -1.45
N VAL A 69 -7.07 -8.66 -2.01
CA VAL A 69 -6.40 -7.38 -2.27
C VAL A 69 -6.56 -6.94 -3.71
N ILE A 70 -6.84 -5.65 -3.88
CA ILE A 70 -6.80 -4.96 -5.17
C ILE A 70 -5.96 -3.70 -4.97
N ILE A 71 -4.89 -3.54 -5.75
CA ILE A 71 -4.11 -2.30 -5.81
C ILE A 71 -4.44 -1.61 -7.13
N SER A 72 -4.60 -0.29 -7.09
CA SER A 72 -4.93 0.50 -8.28
C SER A 72 -4.18 1.82 -8.28
N ILE A 73 -3.90 2.37 -9.47
CA ILE A 73 -3.14 3.59 -9.67
C ILE A 73 -3.98 4.62 -10.43
N ASP A 74 -3.93 5.88 -10.00
CA ASP A 74 -4.53 7.04 -10.65
C ASP A 74 -3.43 8.09 -10.83
N THR A 75 -2.78 8.05 -11.99
CA THR A 75 -1.68 8.98 -12.32
C THR A 75 -2.18 10.42 -12.49
N SER A 76 -3.46 10.64 -12.80
CA SER A 76 -4.03 11.98 -12.93
C SER A 76 -4.10 12.72 -11.59
N LYS A 77 -4.28 11.96 -10.50
CA LYS A 77 -4.30 12.48 -9.12
C LYS A 77 -3.00 12.26 -8.37
N ASN A 78 -2.03 11.60 -9.01
CA ASN A 78 -0.79 11.15 -8.39
C ASN A 78 -1.06 10.32 -7.11
N GLN A 79 -2.04 9.41 -7.20
CA GLN A 79 -2.46 8.55 -6.11
C GLN A 79 -2.43 7.08 -6.50
N PHE A 80 -2.14 6.22 -5.54
CA PHE A 80 -2.39 4.78 -5.66
C PHE A 80 -3.12 4.28 -4.42
N SER A 81 -3.93 3.25 -4.58
CA SER A 81 -4.90 2.82 -3.59
C SER A 81 -4.78 1.33 -3.30
N LEU A 82 -5.18 0.96 -2.10
CA LEU A 82 -5.32 -0.42 -1.64
C LEU A 82 -6.78 -0.64 -1.26
N LYS A 83 -7.42 -1.63 -1.87
CA LYS A 83 -8.69 -2.18 -1.40
C LYS A 83 -8.43 -3.57 -0.84
N LEU A 84 -8.90 -3.81 0.38
CA LEU A 84 -8.86 -5.11 1.03
C LEU A 84 -10.29 -5.53 1.37
N ASN A 85 -10.77 -6.57 0.72
CA ASN A 85 -12.13 -7.06 0.86
C ASN A 85 -12.26 -8.05 2.03
N SER A 86 -13.45 -8.10 2.62
CA SER A 86 -13.78 -9.04 3.70
C SER A 86 -12.74 -8.98 4.82
N VAL A 87 -12.55 -7.80 5.39
CA VAL A 87 -11.54 -7.61 6.45
C VAL A 87 -11.91 -8.39 7.71
N THR A 88 -10.87 -8.84 8.41
CA THR A 88 -10.97 -9.57 9.67
C THR A 88 -10.17 -8.85 10.75
N ALA A 89 -10.33 -9.24 12.02
CA ALA A 89 -9.53 -8.69 13.12
C ALA A 89 -8.01 -8.80 12.86
N ALA A 90 -7.57 -9.83 12.13
CA ALA A 90 -6.18 -10.04 11.74
C ALA A 90 -5.64 -9.02 10.74
N ASP A 91 -6.52 -8.24 10.09
CA ASP A 91 -6.14 -7.15 9.20
C ASP A 91 -5.95 -5.81 9.95
N THR A 92 -6.09 -5.80 11.29
CA THR A 92 -5.69 -4.67 12.14
C THR A 92 -4.17 -4.49 12.08
N ALA A 93 -3.72 -3.34 11.60
CA ALA A 93 -2.31 -3.04 11.39
C ALA A 93 -2.09 -1.54 11.16
N VAL A 94 -0.83 -1.12 11.22
CA VAL A 94 -0.41 0.12 10.56
C VAL A 94 -0.09 -0.19 9.10
N TYR A 95 -0.70 0.55 8.18
CA TYR A 95 -0.51 0.38 6.74
C TYR A 95 0.38 1.49 6.21
N TYR A 96 1.42 1.11 5.48
CA TYR A 96 2.41 2.00 4.89
C TYR A 96 2.38 1.91 3.38
N CYS A 97 2.58 3.05 2.72
CA CYS A 97 3.01 3.07 1.34
C CYS A 97 4.51 3.32 1.23
N ALA A 98 5.13 2.71 0.22
CA ALA A 98 6.55 2.86 -0.03
C ALA A 98 6.86 2.87 -1.53
N ARG A 99 8.02 3.45 -1.88
CA ARG A 99 8.57 3.48 -3.22
C ARG A 99 9.74 2.52 -3.34
N GLU A 100 9.79 1.80 -4.45
CA GLU A 100 10.89 0.91 -4.80
C GLU A 100 11.40 1.29 -6.20
N PRO A 101 12.69 1.65 -6.35
CA PRO A 101 13.26 1.94 -7.66
C PRO A 101 13.33 0.71 -8.58
N HIS A 102 12.98 0.87 -9.84
CA HIS A 102 12.89 -0.21 -10.83
C HIS A 102 14.23 -0.92 -11.07
N ASP A 103 15.33 -0.18 -11.12
CA ASP A 103 16.65 -0.79 -11.34
C ASP A 103 17.21 -1.51 -10.08
N PHE A 104 16.58 -1.30 -8.92
CA PHE A 104 17.02 -1.82 -7.63
C PHE A 104 16.40 -3.16 -7.24
N TRP A 105 15.64 -3.82 -8.13
CA TRP A 105 15.27 -5.25 -7.95
C TRP A 105 16.48 -6.17 -7.69
N ARG A 106 17.70 -5.71 -7.98
CA ARG A 106 18.96 -6.41 -7.67
C ARG A 106 19.56 -6.10 -6.29
N GLN A 107 19.10 -5.06 -5.57
CA GLN A 107 19.69 -4.59 -4.31
C GLN A 107 18.68 -4.37 -3.15
N GLY A 108 17.38 -4.51 -3.38
CA GLY A 108 16.40 -4.87 -2.33
C GLY A 108 16.03 -3.79 -1.31
N GLY A 109 15.91 -2.52 -1.71
CA GLY A 109 15.61 -1.42 -0.79
C GLY A 109 14.47 -0.51 -1.26
N MET A 110 13.52 -0.24 -0.36
CA MET A 110 12.55 0.84 -0.52
C MET A 110 13.13 2.15 0.01
N ASP A 111 13.20 3.17 -0.84
CA ASP A 111 13.94 4.40 -0.56
C ASP A 111 13.07 5.54 0.01
N VAL A 112 11.75 5.44 -0.15
CA VAL A 112 10.77 6.40 0.38
C VAL A 112 9.63 5.65 1.05
N TRP A 113 9.25 6.09 2.25
CA TRP A 113 8.14 5.54 3.04
C TRP A 113 7.19 6.65 3.48
N GLY A 114 5.89 6.33 3.53
CA GLY A 114 4.92 7.15 4.23
C GLY A 114 5.00 6.95 5.74
N LYS A 115 4.28 7.79 6.48
CA LYS A 115 4.26 7.73 7.95
C LYS A 115 3.40 6.58 8.47
N GLY A 116 2.56 6.03 7.60
CA GLY A 116 1.62 4.96 7.91
C GLY A 116 0.30 5.48 8.46
N THR A 117 -0.74 4.67 8.27
CA THR A 117 -2.07 4.90 8.84
C THR A 117 -2.53 3.67 9.63
N THR A 118 -3.00 3.90 10.86
CA THR A 118 -3.51 2.83 11.71
C THR A 118 -4.94 2.50 11.33
N VAL A 119 -5.18 1.22 11.03
CA VAL A 119 -6.52 0.69 10.78
C VAL A 119 -6.83 -0.36 11.84
N THR A 120 -7.97 -0.19 12.51
CA THR A 120 -8.53 -1.16 13.45
C THR A 120 -9.72 -1.85 12.82
N VAL A 121 -9.78 -3.18 12.94
CA VAL A 121 -10.93 -3.98 12.51
C VAL A 121 -11.64 -4.54 13.74
N SER A 122 -12.75 -3.92 14.13
CA SER A 122 -13.54 -4.34 15.29
C SER A 122 -15.04 -4.01 15.10
N SER A 123 -15.89 -4.71 15.86
CA SER A 123 -17.35 -4.56 15.84
C SER A 123 -17.84 -3.35 16.64
#